data_AF-A0A821SVD8-F1
#
_entry.id   AF-A0A821SVD8-F1
#
_cell.length_a   1.000
_cell.length_b   1.000
_cell.length_c   1.000
_cell.angle_alpha   90.00
_cell.angle_beta   90.00
_cell.angle_gamma   90.00
#
_symmetry.space_group_name_H-M   'P 1'
#
loop_
_entity.id
_entity.type
_entity.pdbx_description
1 polymer ?
#
loop_
_entity_poly.entity_id
_entity_poly.type
_entity_poly.pdbx_seq_one_letter_code
_entity_poly.pdbx_strand_id
1 'polypeptide(L)'
;YNITIGRRVWLRSSCTAIYVDNTWYSSDDNTLPLTGISYTSGFDPNLGDYRDFQLSYDLVRDGIHTTIVGHIRDWYGASGISFHLDTGDQIMTNIVPLDMDHVRTVFPSFCIEQMDQNDQRGYFTFEEEMSGDDGKHAGWWNSSSKVIRSGIQGGHVVLFNLTQQGEGDILVLSSFSQFMATSLSQTNNNILEFGVIGSMLSISANYIHAMMVFLCIKCKKALPIGNDSFWIDLFTQAHYWGLILYEQDWLDRQTIDFLPTRTDINLGRQWLISMGEAADKIGLNIQYCMSLPRHILSALQIPRVTQARTSPDYAVHLDGKGQQWTIGISSMFADANGLAPFRDVFWSTSLQPGSPYKPNAEEVLSEREILIATLSTRPVSPGDAINYTNAQHIMKCCREDGLILKPDRPLTMINRLVSDWAFHDGVSQGELYSTRTNM
;
A
#
# COMPACT_ATOMS: atom_id res chain seq x y z
N TYR A 1 4.14 27.64 -14.30
CA TYR A 1 4.53 26.22 -14.39
C TYR A 1 3.27 25.37 -14.54
N ASN A 2 3.36 24.12 -15.03
CA ASN A 2 2.20 23.22 -15.16
C ASN A 2 2.55 21.86 -14.57
N ILE A 3 1.58 21.17 -13.95
CA ILE A 3 1.72 19.77 -13.52
C ILE A 3 1.06 18.89 -14.57
N THR A 4 1.81 17.91 -15.07
CA THR A 4 1.37 17.00 -16.12
C THR A 4 1.46 15.55 -15.65
N ILE A 5 0.43 14.75 -15.91
CA ILE A 5 0.48 13.30 -15.74
C ILE A 5 0.39 12.67 -17.13
N GLY A 6 1.40 11.89 -17.48
CA GLY A 6 1.60 11.40 -18.85
C GLY A 6 1.79 12.57 -19.82
N ARG A 7 0.84 12.75 -20.74
CA ARG A 7 0.84 13.86 -21.73
C ARG A 7 -0.27 14.88 -21.50
N ARG A 8 -0.97 14.81 -20.35
CA ARG A 8 -2.11 15.68 -20.05
C ARG A 8 -1.74 16.65 -18.93
N VAL A 9 -2.11 17.91 -19.09
CA VAL A 9 -2.01 18.91 -18.02
C VAL A 9 -3.12 18.65 -17.01
N TRP A 10 -2.74 18.48 -15.75
CA TRP A 10 -3.66 18.30 -14.63
C TRP A 10 -3.78 19.55 -13.78
N LEU A 11 -2.75 20.39 -13.67
CA LEU A 11 -2.87 21.67 -12.98
C LEU A 11 -2.09 22.74 -13.74
N ARG A 12 -2.71 23.90 -13.97
CA ARG A 12 -2.04 25.10 -14.46
C ARG A 12 -1.77 26.02 -13.29
N SER A 13 -0.55 26.54 -13.19
CA SER A 13 -0.21 27.50 -12.15
C SER A 13 -1.00 28.79 -12.33
N SER A 14 -1.31 29.45 -11.22
CA SER A 14 -1.74 30.85 -11.21
C SER A 14 -0.62 31.75 -10.65
N CYS A 15 -0.99 32.84 -9.96
CA CYS A 15 -0.08 33.86 -9.47
C CYS A 15 0.74 33.42 -8.25
N THR A 16 1.83 34.13 -7.99
CA THR A 16 2.55 34.13 -6.72
C THR A 16 2.30 35.46 -6.04
N ALA A 17 1.89 35.44 -4.77
CA ALA A 17 1.51 36.67 -4.06
C ALA A 17 1.87 36.62 -2.58
N ILE A 18 2.08 37.80 -1.99
CA ILE A 18 2.39 37.99 -0.57
C ILE A 18 1.60 39.19 -0.05
N TYR A 19 0.97 39.04 1.11
CA TYR A 19 0.30 40.11 1.84
C TYR A 19 1.17 40.55 3.02
N VAL A 20 1.73 41.76 2.92
CA VAL A 20 2.64 42.37 3.90
C VAL A 20 2.43 43.87 3.96
N ASP A 21 2.62 44.50 5.12
CA ASP A 21 2.31 45.91 5.36
C ASP A 21 0.87 46.28 4.97
N ASN A 22 -0.05 45.34 5.22
CA ASN A 22 -1.45 45.41 4.85
C ASN A 22 -1.70 45.60 3.34
N THR A 23 -0.74 45.23 2.48
CA THR A 23 -0.78 45.40 1.03
C THR A 23 -0.48 44.08 0.32
N TRP A 24 -1.18 43.81 -0.77
CA TRP A 24 -0.91 42.66 -1.64
C TRP A 24 0.17 43.00 -2.65
N TYR A 25 1.16 42.12 -2.77
CA TYR A 25 2.17 42.11 -3.80
C TYR A 25 2.02 40.85 -4.63
N SER A 26 1.88 40.95 -5.94
CA SER A 26 1.54 39.83 -6.82
C SER A 26 2.38 39.81 -8.10
N SER A 27 2.62 38.61 -8.61
CA SER A 27 3.21 38.42 -9.93
C SER A 27 2.27 38.87 -11.05
N ASP A 28 0.96 38.93 -10.82
CA ASP A 28 -0.03 39.26 -11.85
C ASP A 28 -0.10 40.75 -12.18
N ASP A 29 0.07 41.60 -11.16
CA ASP A 29 0.08 43.06 -11.32
C ASP A 29 1.50 43.63 -11.34
N ASN A 30 2.51 42.74 -11.36
CA ASN A 30 3.93 43.05 -11.42
C ASN A 30 4.46 43.88 -10.22
N THR A 31 3.75 43.85 -9.08
CA THR A 31 4.25 44.39 -7.81
C THR A 31 5.17 43.40 -7.07
N LEU A 32 5.14 42.12 -7.46
CA LEU A 32 6.11 41.08 -7.09
C LEU A 32 6.69 40.44 -8.36
N PRO A 33 7.51 41.18 -9.15
CA PRO A 33 8.01 40.71 -10.44
C PRO A 33 8.94 39.49 -10.28
N LEU A 34 8.79 38.51 -11.18
CA LEU A 34 9.74 37.42 -11.35
C LEU A 34 11.01 37.95 -12.02
N THR A 35 12.13 37.91 -11.32
CA THR A 35 13.42 38.46 -11.77
C THR A 35 14.37 37.40 -12.31
N GLY A 36 14.17 36.13 -11.97
CA GLY A 36 15.03 35.06 -12.45
C GLY A 36 14.45 33.66 -12.26
N ILE A 37 14.93 32.74 -13.09
CA ILE A 37 14.71 31.30 -12.92
C ILE A 37 16.09 30.64 -12.95
N SER A 38 16.39 29.86 -11.92
CA SER A 38 17.59 29.04 -11.86
C SER A 38 17.23 27.59 -11.55
N TYR A 39 18.20 26.69 -11.62
CA TYR A 39 18.02 25.31 -11.17
C TYR A 39 19.26 24.82 -10.45
N THR A 40 19.02 23.94 -9.48
CA THR A 40 20.04 23.18 -8.77
C THR A 40 19.58 21.75 -8.57
N SER A 41 20.42 20.91 -7.99
CA SER A 41 20.07 19.58 -7.50
C SER A 41 20.42 19.48 -6.03
N GLY A 42 19.72 18.60 -5.31
CA GLY A 42 20.00 18.33 -3.91
C GLY A 42 19.60 16.91 -3.52
N PHE A 43 19.81 16.60 -2.25
CA PHE A 43 19.50 15.31 -1.65
C PHE A 43 18.78 15.53 -0.32
N ASP A 44 17.66 14.86 -0.13
CA ASP A 44 16.97 14.72 1.15
C ASP A 44 17.15 13.30 1.68
N PRO A 45 17.47 13.11 2.98
CA PRO A 45 17.71 11.78 3.52
C PRO A 45 16.50 10.84 3.49
N ASN A 46 15.27 11.38 3.41
CA ASN A 46 14.04 10.60 3.41
C ASN A 46 13.43 10.46 2.02
N LEU A 47 13.53 11.50 1.18
CA LEU A 47 12.92 11.52 -0.16
C LEU A 47 13.92 11.29 -1.31
N GLY A 48 15.22 11.29 -1.01
CA GLY A 48 16.30 11.03 -1.97
C GLY A 48 16.70 12.26 -2.79
N ASP A 49 17.29 12.00 -3.95
CA ASP A 49 17.76 13.03 -4.85
C ASP A 49 16.59 13.81 -5.48
N TYR A 50 16.80 15.11 -5.70
CA TYR A 50 15.85 15.98 -6.38
C TYR A 50 16.51 17.01 -7.28
N ARG A 51 15.74 17.49 -8.26
CA ARG A 51 16.03 18.72 -9.02
C ARG A 51 15.18 19.85 -8.48
N ASP A 52 15.78 21.00 -8.19
CA ASP A 52 15.13 22.18 -7.63
C ASP A 52 15.13 23.31 -8.65
N PHE A 53 13.96 23.73 -9.10
CA PHE A 53 13.77 24.93 -9.91
C PHE A 53 13.45 26.11 -9.00
N GLN A 54 14.24 27.17 -9.06
CA GLN A 54 14.11 28.33 -8.18
C GLN A 54 13.58 29.51 -8.98
N LEU A 55 12.45 30.05 -8.54
CA LEU A 55 11.78 31.22 -9.10
C LEU A 55 12.05 32.39 -8.15
N SER A 56 12.89 33.33 -8.57
CA SER A 56 13.26 34.49 -7.76
C SER A 56 12.32 35.66 -8.06
N TYR A 57 11.70 36.20 -7.02
CA TYR A 57 10.82 37.37 -7.08
C TYR A 57 11.42 38.52 -6.27
N ASP A 58 11.22 39.75 -6.74
CA ASP A 58 11.71 40.95 -6.06
C ASP A 58 10.57 41.67 -5.34
N LEU A 59 10.59 41.64 -4.01
CA LEU A 59 9.65 42.34 -3.15
C LEU A 59 10.25 43.68 -2.73
N VAL A 60 9.63 44.78 -3.16
CA VAL A 60 10.09 46.15 -2.84
C VAL A 60 9.18 46.77 -1.79
N ARG A 61 9.71 46.99 -0.59
CA ARG A 61 9.01 47.63 0.55
C ARG A 61 9.81 48.83 1.02
N ASP A 62 9.19 50.02 0.99
CA ASP A 62 9.85 51.28 1.37
C ASP A 62 11.21 51.52 0.68
N GLY A 63 11.35 51.06 -0.57
CA GLY A 63 12.58 51.14 -1.36
C GLY A 63 13.63 50.07 -1.04
N ILE A 64 13.35 49.16 -0.11
CA ILE A 64 14.21 48.01 0.21
C ILE A 64 13.79 46.81 -0.64
N HIS A 65 14.75 46.24 -1.37
CA HIS A 65 14.57 45.05 -2.19
C HIS A 65 14.80 43.78 -1.35
N THR A 66 13.86 42.84 -1.40
CA THR A 66 13.95 41.52 -0.77
C THR A 66 13.73 40.45 -1.81
N THR A 67 14.63 39.47 -1.87
CA THR A 67 14.42 38.31 -2.75
C THR A 67 13.54 37.29 -2.06
N ILE A 68 12.42 36.96 -2.69
CA ILE A 68 11.53 35.86 -2.34
C ILE A 68 11.80 34.73 -3.31
N VAL A 69 11.89 33.48 -2.85
CA VAL A 69 12.21 32.34 -3.72
C VAL A 69 11.15 31.26 -3.66
N GLY A 70 10.49 31.00 -4.78
CA GLY A 70 9.64 29.83 -4.97
C GLY A 70 10.48 28.65 -5.49
N HIS A 71 10.56 27.57 -4.73
CA HIS A 71 11.25 26.33 -5.10
C HIS A 71 10.26 25.30 -5.61
N ILE A 72 10.54 24.68 -6.76
CA ILE A 72 9.80 23.52 -7.28
C ILE A 72 10.78 22.35 -7.34
N ARG A 73 10.65 21.42 -6.40
CA ARG A 73 11.50 20.23 -6.32
C ARG A 73 10.82 19.02 -6.94
N ASP A 74 11.44 18.48 -7.98
CA ASP A 74 11.09 17.24 -8.67
C ASP A 74 11.94 16.10 -8.09
N TRP A 75 11.28 15.13 -7.45
CA TRP A 75 11.94 14.08 -6.66
C TRP A 75 12.17 12.83 -7.53
N TYR A 76 13.41 12.32 -7.55
CA TYR A 76 13.74 11.12 -8.34
C TYR A 76 13.33 9.82 -7.64
N GLY A 77 13.36 9.81 -6.30
CA GLY A 77 13.04 8.64 -5.48
C GLY A 77 11.58 8.56 -5.03
N ALA A 78 10.80 9.62 -5.22
CA ALA A 78 9.41 9.69 -4.80
C ALA A 78 8.51 10.12 -5.96
N SER A 79 7.32 9.54 -6.06
CA SER A 79 6.30 9.94 -7.04
C SER A 79 5.64 11.24 -6.60
N GLY A 80 6.36 12.37 -6.65
CA GLY A 80 5.80 13.66 -6.25
C GLY A 80 6.69 14.85 -6.57
N ILE A 81 6.09 16.03 -6.47
CA ILE A 81 6.75 17.34 -6.62
C ILE A 81 6.42 18.14 -5.37
N SER A 82 7.41 18.81 -4.78
CA SER A 82 7.17 19.73 -3.66
C SER A 82 7.43 21.17 -4.05
N PHE A 83 6.59 22.06 -3.56
CA PHE A 83 6.66 23.50 -3.77
C PHE A 83 7.00 24.15 -2.43
N HIS A 84 8.07 24.95 -2.37
CA HIS A 84 8.48 25.65 -1.16
C HIS A 84 8.50 27.14 -1.44
N LEU A 85 8.07 27.96 -0.50
CA LEU A 85 8.23 29.41 -0.57
C LEU A 85 9.17 29.86 0.54
N ASP A 86 10.32 30.40 0.15
CA ASP A 86 11.23 31.14 1.03
C ASP A 86 10.85 32.63 1.00
N THR A 87 10.43 33.12 2.16
CA THR A 87 9.98 34.50 2.36
C THR A 87 11.13 35.52 2.48
N GLY A 88 12.39 35.07 2.38
CA GLY A 88 13.55 35.95 2.38
C GLY A 88 13.89 36.49 3.76
N ASP A 89 14.86 37.39 3.85
CA ASP A 89 15.52 37.80 5.09
C ASP A 89 14.76 38.86 5.92
N GLN A 90 13.60 39.31 5.46
CA GLN A 90 12.79 40.30 6.17
C GLN A 90 11.65 39.68 6.96
N ILE A 91 11.36 40.29 8.11
CA ILE A 91 10.14 40.01 8.86
C ILE A 91 8.96 40.64 8.10
N MET A 92 7.92 39.84 7.86
CA MET A 92 6.68 40.32 7.25
C MET A 92 5.66 40.55 8.36
N THR A 93 5.23 41.79 8.55
CA THR A 93 4.26 42.17 9.59
C THR A 93 3.01 42.76 8.97
N ASN A 94 1.86 42.53 9.63
CA ASN A 94 0.59 43.19 9.35
C ASN A 94 -0.01 43.67 10.67
N ILE A 95 -0.81 44.73 10.58
CA ILE A 95 -1.63 45.23 11.69
C ILE A 95 -3.08 44.76 11.53
N VAL A 96 -3.51 44.56 10.27
CA VAL A 96 -4.82 44.03 9.92
C VAL A 96 -4.66 42.55 9.55
N PRO A 97 -5.18 41.61 10.35
CA PRO A 97 -5.20 40.19 9.96
C PRO A 97 -6.16 40.00 8.78
N LEU A 98 -5.82 39.10 7.86
CA LEU A 98 -6.82 38.57 6.93
C LEU A 98 -7.70 37.55 7.67
N ASP A 99 -8.80 37.18 7.02
CA ASP A 99 -9.65 36.10 7.49
C ASP A 99 -8.88 34.77 7.58
N MET A 100 -9.27 33.90 8.51
CA MET A 100 -8.64 32.58 8.72
C MET A 100 -8.86 31.63 7.53
N ASP A 101 -9.85 31.90 6.67
CA ASP A 101 -10.12 31.15 5.45
C ASP A 101 -9.32 31.63 4.23
N HIS A 102 -8.46 32.63 4.42
CA HIS A 102 -7.53 33.12 3.41
C HIS A 102 -6.09 32.75 3.77
N VAL A 103 -5.21 32.78 2.78
CA VAL A 103 -3.75 32.73 2.98
C VAL A 103 -3.14 34.11 2.72
N ARG A 104 -1.99 34.39 3.33
CA ARG A 104 -1.23 35.63 3.14
C ARG A 104 0.09 35.44 2.38
N THR A 105 0.47 34.21 2.11
CA THR A 105 1.49 33.86 1.12
C THR A 105 0.84 32.90 0.13
N VAL A 106 1.17 33.04 -1.15
CA VAL A 106 0.56 32.26 -2.23
C VAL A 106 1.67 31.67 -3.06
N PHE A 107 2.06 30.43 -2.73
CA PHE A 107 2.89 29.57 -3.58
C PHE A 107 2.88 28.14 -3.02
N PRO A 108 2.46 27.13 -3.80
CA PRO A 108 1.96 27.24 -5.17
C PRO A 108 0.51 27.76 -5.23
N SER A 109 0.03 28.02 -6.44
CA SER A 109 -1.38 28.28 -6.72
C SER A 109 -1.79 27.63 -8.03
N PHE A 110 -3.06 27.21 -8.14
CA PHE A 110 -3.57 26.47 -9.28
C PHE A 110 -4.96 26.92 -9.70
N CYS A 111 -5.20 26.98 -11.00
CA CYS A 111 -6.53 27.25 -11.54
C CYS A 111 -7.47 26.05 -11.33
N ILE A 112 -8.65 26.32 -10.77
CA ILE A 112 -9.78 25.40 -10.71
C ILE A 112 -10.62 25.61 -11.97
N GLU A 113 -10.34 24.81 -12.98
CA GLU A 113 -10.87 25.00 -14.32
C GLU A 113 -11.04 23.66 -15.04
N GLN A 114 -11.90 23.65 -16.04
CA GLN A 114 -12.00 22.56 -16.99
C GLN A 114 -10.98 22.77 -18.12
N MET A 115 -10.10 21.80 -18.36
CA MET A 115 -9.03 21.92 -19.36
C MET A 115 -9.58 21.85 -20.79
N ASP A 116 -10.55 20.96 -21.02
CA ASP A 116 -11.27 20.78 -22.28
C ASP A 116 -12.59 20.02 -22.03
N GLN A 117 -13.42 19.85 -23.06
CA GLN A 117 -14.74 19.19 -22.94
C GLN A 117 -14.68 17.74 -22.43
N ASN A 118 -13.53 17.07 -22.56
CA ASN A 118 -13.29 15.71 -22.10
C ASN A 118 -12.55 15.66 -20.75
N ASP A 119 -12.36 16.79 -20.09
CA ASP A 119 -11.78 16.84 -18.76
C ASP A 119 -12.79 16.29 -17.74
N GLN A 120 -12.43 15.15 -17.18
CA GLN A 120 -13.24 14.36 -16.25
C GLN A 120 -12.58 14.33 -14.86
N ARG A 121 -11.79 15.34 -14.50
CA ARG A 121 -11.20 15.44 -13.18
C ARG A 121 -12.29 15.72 -12.15
N GLY A 122 -12.33 14.89 -11.12
CA GLY A 122 -13.07 15.12 -9.89
C GLY A 122 -12.11 15.46 -8.76
N TYR A 123 -12.68 15.96 -7.67
CA TYR A 123 -11.95 16.18 -6.43
C TYR A 123 -12.68 15.55 -5.24
N PHE A 124 -11.91 15.28 -4.19
CA PHE A 124 -12.38 14.91 -2.87
C PHE A 124 -11.52 15.63 -1.81
N THR A 125 -12.12 16.15 -0.75
CA THR A 125 -11.44 16.83 0.36
C THR A 125 -11.94 16.30 1.70
N PHE A 126 -11.04 16.28 2.68
CA PHE A 126 -11.36 16.13 4.10
C PHE A 126 -11.30 17.51 4.73
N GLU A 127 -12.35 17.92 5.43
CA GLU A 127 -12.47 19.26 6.00
C GLU A 127 -13.26 19.22 7.31
N GLU A 128 -13.10 20.23 8.16
CA GLU A 128 -13.77 20.36 9.48
C GLU A 128 -13.25 19.37 10.55
N GLU A 129 -14.07 19.11 11.57
CA GLU A 129 -13.70 18.35 12.76
C GLU A 129 -13.56 16.84 12.49
N MET A 130 -13.14 16.07 13.51
CA MET A 130 -12.99 14.60 13.44
C MET A 130 -12.02 14.13 12.33
N SER A 131 -10.88 14.80 12.20
CA SER A 131 -9.90 14.54 11.11
C SER A 131 -10.47 14.77 9.72
N GLY A 132 -11.40 15.73 9.61
CA GLY A 132 -12.04 16.14 8.38
C GLY A 132 -13.22 15.28 7.95
N ASP A 133 -13.75 14.43 8.85
CA ASP A 133 -14.89 13.56 8.55
C ASP A 133 -16.21 14.34 8.48
N ASP A 134 -16.36 15.38 9.31
CA ASP A 134 -17.61 16.14 9.38
C ASP A 134 -17.85 17.00 8.13
N GLY A 135 -16.78 17.47 7.47
CA GLY A 135 -16.83 18.37 6.32
C GLY A 135 -16.46 17.74 4.96
N LYS A 136 -16.41 16.41 4.85
CA LYS A 136 -16.06 15.70 3.60
C LYS A 136 -16.79 16.27 2.39
N HIS A 137 -16.04 16.61 1.35
CA HIS A 137 -16.59 17.24 0.16
C HIS A 137 -16.02 16.63 -1.12
N ALA A 138 -16.84 16.52 -2.17
CA ALA A 138 -16.43 15.97 -3.44
C ALA A 138 -17.24 16.61 -4.58
N GLY A 139 -16.64 16.67 -5.77
CA GLY A 139 -17.27 17.25 -6.94
C GLY A 139 -16.42 17.19 -8.19
N TRP A 140 -16.80 17.98 -9.18
CA TRP A 140 -16.05 18.15 -10.43
C TRP A 140 -14.93 19.18 -10.25
N TRP A 141 -13.75 18.97 -10.80
CA TRP A 141 -12.74 20.02 -10.83
C TRP A 141 -13.03 20.98 -11.99
N ASN A 142 -13.76 22.06 -11.73
CA ASN A 142 -14.08 23.09 -12.72
C ASN A 142 -14.38 24.45 -12.06
N SER A 143 -14.52 25.50 -12.87
CA SER A 143 -14.71 26.89 -12.40
C SER A 143 -16.05 27.16 -11.71
N SER A 144 -16.99 26.21 -11.70
CA SER A 144 -18.22 26.33 -10.91
C SER A 144 -18.09 25.72 -9.50
N SER A 145 -16.96 25.08 -9.20
CA SER A 145 -16.82 24.28 -7.99
C SER A 145 -16.18 25.05 -6.85
N LYS A 146 -16.75 24.92 -5.65
CA LYS A 146 -16.13 25.35 -4.40
C LYS A 146 -15.41 24.15 -3.79
N VAL A 147 -14.16 23.93 -4.24
CA VAL A 147 -13.33 22.79 -3.86
C VAL A 147 -12.99 22.79 -2.37
N ILE A 148 -12.63 23.96 -1.84
CA ILE A 148 -12.33 24.16 -0.42
C ILE A 148 -13.49 24.91 0.22
N ARG A 149 -14.06 24.37 1.29
CA ARG A 149 -15.11 25.02 2.09
C ARG A 149 -14.55 25.82 3.24
N SER A 150 -13.51 25.30 3.89
CA SER A 150 -12.86 25.86 5.07
C SER A 150 -11.35 26.00 4.83
N GLY A 151 -10.77 27.14 5.20
CA GLY A 151 -9.32 27.33 5.06
C GLY A 151 -8.60 26.56 6.17
N ILE A 152 -8.62 27.09 7.39
CA ILE A 152 -7.88 26.52 8.53
C ILE A 152 -8.32 25.10 8.90
N GLN A 153 -9.58 24.73 8.60
CA GLN A 153 -10.10 23.38 8.81
C GLN A 153 -9.99 22.51 7.56
N GLY A 154 -9.42 23.04 6.47
CA GLY A 154 -9.23 22.35 5.21
C GLY A 154 -8.05 21.39 5.28
N GLY A 155 -8.30 20.14 4.90
CA GLY A 155 -7.28 19.10 4.80
C GLY A 155 -6.72 18.97 3.38
N HIS A 156 -6.41 17.73 3.01
CA HIS A 156 -5.83 17.41 1.71
C HIS A 156 -6.87 17.53 0.58
N VAL A 157 -6.41 17.93 -0.60
CA VAL A 157 -7.20 17.86 -1.83
C VAL A 157 -6.74 16.67 -2.64
N VAL A 158 -7.67 15.78 -2.97
CA VAL A 158 -7.43 14.61 -3.80
C VAL A 158 -8.06 14.86 -5.16
N LEU A 159 -7.29 14.78 -6.24
CA LEU A 159 -7.78 14.84 -7.61
C LEU A 159 -7.68 13.48 -8.27
N PHE A 160 -8.71 13.11 -8.99
CA PHE A 160 -8.80 11.81 -9.66
C PHE A 160 -9.66 11.90 -10.91
N ASN A 161 -9.60 10.89 -11.76
CA ASN A 161 -10.46 10.81 -12.93
C ASN A 161 -11.81 10.17 -12.56
N LEU A 162 -12.91 10.91 -12.72
CA LEU A 162 -14.27 10.46 -12.41
C LEU A 162 -14.67 9.21 -13.19
N THR A 163 -14.28 9.11 -14.46
CA THR A 163 -14.59 7.94 -15.31
C THR A 163 -13.85 6.69 -14.86
N GLN A 164 -12.73 6.85 -14.14
CA GLN A 164 -11.96 5.76 -13.56
C GLN A 164 -12.34 5.48 -12.11
N GLN A 165 -13.31 6.20 -11.54
CA GLN A 165 -13.81 6.01 -10.17
C GLN A 165 -12.69 6.00 -9.10
N GLY A 166 -11.62 6.77 -9.33
CA GLY A 166 -10.46 6.79 -8.43
C GLY A 166 -9.54 5.56 -8.52
N GLU A 167 -9.78 4.60 -9.42
CA GLU A 167 -8.88 3.44 -9.61
C GLU A 167 -7.63 3.72 -10.45
N GLY A 168 -7.55 4.92 -11.04
CA GLY A 168 -6.49 5.34 -11.94
C GLY A 168 -5.37 6.12 -11.27
N ASP A 169 -4.93 7.19 -11.94
CA ASP A 169 -3.97 8.13 -11.38
C ASP A 169 -4.69 9.05 -10.38
N ILE A 170 -4.11 9.18 -9.19
CA ILE A 170 -4.59 10.07 -8.13
C ILE A 170 -3.49 11.08 -7.82
N LEU A 171 -3.87 12.36 -7.77
CA LEU A 171 -3.02 13.44 -7.31
C LEU A 171 -3.48 13.87 -5.91
N VAL A 172 -2.58 13.95 -4.93
CA VAL A 172 -2.89 14.46 -3.59
C VAL A 172 -2.10 15.74 -3.36
N LEU A 173 -2.80 16.85 -3.14
CA LEU A 173 -2.22 18.13 -2.74
C LEU A 173 -2.31 18.23 -1.21
N SER A 174 -1.18 18.44 -0.56
CA SER A 174 -1.08 18.48 0.90
C SER A 174 0.00 19.45 1.36
N SER A 175 -0.19 20.07 2.52
CA SER A 175 0.91 20.66 3.28
C SER A 175 2.03 19.63 3.47
N PHE A 176 3.28 20.06 3.34
CA PHE A 176 4.48 19.24 3.46
C PHE A 176 5.36 19.68 4.64
N SER A 177 5.27 20.94 5.03
CA SER A 177 5.90 21.47 6.23
C SER A 177 5.00 22.56 6.85
N GLN A 178 5.29 22.92 8.10
CA GLN A 178 4.58 23.98 8.82
C GLN A 178 3.06 23.79 8.88
N PHE A 179 2.61 22.54 9.06
CA PHE A 179 1.22 22.11 8.96
C PHE A 179 0.22 22.91 9.80
N MET A 180 0.66 23.49 10.92
CA MET A 180 -0.19 24.30 11.81
C MET A 180 -0.31 25.77 11.41
N ALA A 181 0.54 26.24 10.49
CA ALA A 181 0.61 27.63 10.07
C ALA A 181 0.23 27.83 8.60
N THR A 182 0.09 26.74 7.84
CA THR A 182 -0.26 26.76 6.41
C THR A 182 -1.67 26.25 6.18
N SER A 183 -2.31 26.77 5.14
CA SER A 183 -3.68 26.43 4.74
C SER A 183 -3.82 26.46 3.23
N LEU A 184 -4.93 25.89 2.75
CA LEU A 184 -5.46 26.16 1.43
C LEU A 184 -6.50 27.27 1.51
N SER A 185 -6.63 28.05 0.44
CA SER A 185 -7.77 28.96 0.23
C SER A 185 -8.24 28.87 -1.21
N GLN A 186 -9.51 29.19 -1.45
CA GLN A 186 -10.05 29.31 -2.80
C GLN A 186 -10.61 30.71 -3.02
N THR A 187 -10.06 31.42 -4.00
CA THR A 187 -10.52 32.76 -4.39
C THR A 187 -11.80 32.70 -5.21
N ASN A 188 -12.48 33.85 -5.31
CA ASN A 188 -13.65 34.03 -6.18
C ASN A 188 -13.34 33.88 -7.67
N ASN A 189 -12.06 33.94 -8.05
CA ASN A 189 -11.60 33.72 -9.43
C ASN A 189 -11.25 32.25 -9.70
N ASN A 190 -11.68 31.34 -8.81
CA ASN A 190 -11.44 29.90 -8.93
C ASN A 190 -9.96 29.54 -8.94
N ILE A 191 -9.18 30.19 -8.08
CA ILE A 191 -7.77 29.85 -7.86
C ILE A 191 -7.69 29.15 -6.50
N LEU A 192 -7.10 27.95 -6.50
CA LEU A 192 -6.66 27.26 -5.29
C LEU A 192 -5.28 27.81 -4.90
N GLU A 193 -5.18 28.39 -3.72
CA GLU A 193 -3.96 29.00 -3.19
C GLU A 193 -3.46 28.21 -1.99
N PHE A 194 -2.15 28.11 -1.84
CA PHE A 194 -1.51 27.54 -0.66
C PHE A 194 -0.53 28.53 -0.04
N GLY A 195 -0.59 28.65 1.29
CA GLY A 195 0.46 29.30 2.06
C GLY A 195 0.03 29.59 3.49
N VAL A 196 0.66 30.58 4.12
CA VAL A 196 0.48 30.87 5.55
C VAL A 196 -0.93 31.41 5.82
N ILE A 197 -1.58 30.92 6.88
CA ILE A 197 -2.93 31.33 7.30
C ILE A 197 -3.00 32.87 7.43
N GLY A 198 -4.06 33.45 6.87
CA GLY A 198 -4.25 34.88 6.72
C GLY A 198 -4.30 35.66 8.04
N SER A 199 -4.75 35.03 9.12
CA SER A 199 -4.87 35.65 10.44
C SER A 199 -3.54 35.84 11.17
N MET A 200 -2.45 35.22 10.70
CA MET A 200 -1.12 35.42 11.27
C MET A 200 -0.68 36.87 11.08
N LEU A 201 -0.29 37.55 12.16
CA LEU A 201 0.16 38.95 12.09
C LEU A 201 1.63 39.09 11.67
N SER A 202 2.46 38.09 11.91
CA SER A 202 3.88 38.12 11.58
C SER A 202 4.37 36.79 10.99
N ILE A 203 5.23 36.89 9.99
CA ILE A 203 6.04 35.79 9.46
C ILE A 203 7.51 36.16 9.71
N SER A 204 8.26 35.27 10.32
CA SER A 204 9.67 35.49 10.63
C SER A 204 10.52 35.57 9.36
N ALA A 205 11.68 36.22 9.46
CA ALA A 205 12.70 36.16 8.42
C ALA A 205 13.12 34.71 8.12
N ASN A 206 13.44 34.43 6.86
CA ASN A 206 13.83 33.14 6.29
C ASN A 206 12.82 32.03 6.58
N TYR A 207 11.53 32.37 6.66
CA TYR A 207 10.49 31.40 6.88
C TYR A 207 10.22 30.64 5.58
N ILE A 208 10.31 29.31 5.66
CA ILE A 208 10.04 28.41 4.55
C ILE A 208 8.84 27.53 4.91
N HIS A 209 7.83 27.56 4.06
CA HIS A 209 6.72 26.61 4.10
C HIS A 209 6.61 25.87 2.77
N ALA A 210 6.05 24.66 2.81
CA ALA A 210 6.02 23.79 1.65
C ALA A 210 4.71 23.04 1.50
N MET A 211 4.31 22.85 0.23
CA MET A 211 3.25 21.96 -0.21
C MET A 211 3.88 20.80 -0.98
N MET A 212 3.27 19.62 -0.93
CA MET A 212 3.63 18.51 -1.80
C MET A 212 2.43 18.08 -2.63
N VAL A 213 2.73 17.75 -3.87
CA VAL A 213 1.83 17.12 -4.82
C VAL A 213 2.32 15.69 -5.01
N PHE A 214 1.61 14.74 -4.41
CA PHE A 214 1.91 13.31 -4.54
C PHE A 214 1.10 12.69 -5.67
N LEU A 215 1.74 11.80 -6.42
CA LEU A 215 1.11 11.00 -7.46
C LEU A 215 1.05 9.53 -7.02
N CYS A 216 -0.15 9.02 -6.79
CA CYS A 216 -0.39 7.59 -6.67
C CYS A 216 -0.80 7.06 -8.04
N ILE A 217 0.04 6.20 -8.63
CA ILE A 217 -0.21 5.52 -9.90
C ILE A 217 -0.71 4.11 -9.56
N LYS A 218 -1.98 3.80 -9.87
CA LYS A 218 -2.54 2.44 -9.78
C LYS A 218 -2.19 1.70 -8.48
N CYS A 219 -2.41 2.32 -7.32
CA CYS A 219 -2.16 1.67 -6.03
C CYS A 219 -3.23 0.59 -5.75
N LYS A 220 -3.16 -0.56 -6.43
CA LYS A 220 -4.02 -1.73 -6.16
C LYS A 220 -3.40 -2.70 -5.15
N LYS A 221 -2.06 -2.71 -5.04
CA LYS A 221 -1.30 -3.57 -4.13
C LYS A 221 -0.06 -2.83 -3.63
N ALA A 222 0.35 -3.09 -2.40
CA ALA A 222 1.62 -2.64 -1.84
C ALA A 222 2.27 -3.82 -1.13
N LEU A 223 3.61 -3.85 -1.13
CA LEU A 223 4.39 -4.80 -0.33
C LEU A 223 5.20 -4.00 0.69
N PRO A 224 5.29 -4.45 1.95
CA PRO A 224 6.21 -3.87 2.91
C PRO A 224 7.64 -4.15 2.44
N ILE A 225 8.32 -3.11 1.97
CA ILE A 225 9.68 -3.15 1.43
C ILE A 225 10.56 -2.17 2.20
N GLY A 226 11.86 -2.45 2.28
CA GLY A 226 12.81 -1.69 3.09
C GLY A 226 13.52 -2.60 4.09
N ASN A 227 13.77 -2.08 5.29
CA ASN A 227 14.28 -2.89 6.40
C ASN A 227 13.18 -3.81 6.96
N ASP A 228 13.50 -4.55 8.01
CA ASP A 228 12.58 -5.47 8.66
C ASP A 228 11.68 -4.82 9.73
N SER A 229 11.67 -3.48 9.86
CA SER A 229 10.98 -2.80 10.97
C SER A 229 9.48 -3.01 10.94
N PHE A 230 8.85 -2.90 9.77
CA PHE A 230 7.41 -3.18 9.61
C PHE A 230 7.07 -4.60 10.11
N TRP A 231 7.89 -5.58 9.72
CA TRP A 231 7.68 -6.97 10.09
C TRP A 231 7.98 -7.23 11.55
N ILE A 232 9.00 -6.59 12.12
CA ILE A 232 9.30 -6.64 13.54
C ILE A 232 8.13 -6.09 14.35
N ASP A 233 7.57 -4.94 13.97
CA ASP A 233 6.45 -4.35 14.69
C ASP A 233 5.21 -5.24 14.62
N LEU A 234 4.91 -5.76 13.43
CA LEU A 234 3.78 -6.68 13.21
C LEU A 234 3.96 -7.99 14.01
N PHE A 235 5.11 -8.65 13.89
CA PHE A 235 5.35 -9.93 14.54
C PHE A 235 5.53 -9.81 16.05
N THR A 236 6.09 -8.70 16.55
CA THR A 236 6.17 -8.46 18.00
C THR A 236 4.77 -8.37 18.60
N GLN A 237 3.87 -7.60 17.98
CA GLN A 237 2.49 -7.47 18.44
C GLN A 237 1.73 -8.79 18.31
N ALA A 238 1.85 -9.47 17.16
CA ALA A 238 1.18 -10.75 16.94
C ALA A 238 1.67 -11.83 17.91
N HIS A 239 2.98 -11.89 18.18
CA HIS A 239 3.55 -12.81 19.15
C HIS A 239 3.06 -12.52 20.57
N TYR A 240 2.92 -11.24 20.94
CA TYR A 240 2.32 -10.84 22.23
C TYR A 240 0.86 -11.30 22.37
N TRP A 241 0.10 -11.37 21.28
CA TRP A 241 -1.25 -11.95 21.27
C TRP A 241 -1.28 -13.47 21.32
N GLY A 242 -0.11 -14.14 21.32
CA GLY A 242 0.01 -15.59 21.33
C GLY A 242 0.06 -16.23 19.94
N LEU A 243 0.34 -15.48 18.88
CA LEU A 243 0.53 -16.05 17.55
C LEU A 243 1.78 -16.95 17.53
N ILE A 244 1.61 -18.20 17.09
CA ILE A 244 2.67 -19.22 16.99
C ILE A 244 3.10 -19.50 15.54
N LEU A 245 2.29 -19.07 14.58
CA LEU A 245 2.51 -19.30 13.15
C LEU A 245 1.87 -18.15 12.36
N TYR A 246 2.62 -17.55 11.44
CA TYR A 246 2.12 -16.61 10.46
C TYR A 246 1.94 -17.29 9.10
N GLU A 247 0.78 -17.13 8.46
CA GLU A 247 0.59 -17.56 7.06
C GLU A 247 0.77 -16.38 6.12
N GLN A 248 1.74 -16.47 5.20
CA GLN A 248 1.84 -15.57 4.06
C GLN A 248 1.05 -16.15 2.89
N ASP A 249 -0.11 -15.57 2.63
CA ASP A 249 -1.06 -16.00 1.61
C ASP A 249 -0.95 -15.17 0.31
N TRP A 250 -1.58 -15.65 -0.76
CA TRP A 250 -1.67 -15.01 -2.09
C TRP A 250 -0.31 -14.72 -2.74
N LEU A 251 0.70 -15.54 -2.44
CA LEU A 251 2.06 -15.36 -2.95
C LEU A 251 2.12 -15.34 -4.49
N ASP A 252 1.35 -16.19 -5.17
CA ASP A 252 1.23 -16.18 -6.63
C ASP A 252 0.64 -14.86 -7.14
N ARG A 253 -0.47 -14.38 -6.56
CA ARG A 253 -1.15 -13.13 -6.97
C ARG A 253 -0.33 -11.89 -6.69
N GLN A 254 0.38 -11.87 -5.56
CA GLN A 254 1.33 -10.81 -5.23
C GLN A 254 2.51 -10.80 -6.20
N THR A 255 2.91 -11.95 -6.75
CA THR A 255 4.03 -12.03 -7.69
C THR A 255 3.60 -11.76 -9.14
N ILE A 256 2.46 -12.32 -9.57
CA ILE A 256 1.98 -12.30 -10.95
C ILE A 256 1.28 -10.98 -11.26
N ASP A 257 0.39 -10.51 -10.39
CA ASP A 257 -0.44 -9.36 -10.70
C ASP A 257 0.21 -8.03 -10.30
N PHE A 258 1.19 -8.06 -9.39
CA PHE A 258 1.91 -6.84 -8.98
C PHE A 258 3.05 -6.58 -9.97
N LEU A 259 2.90 -5.55 -10.80
CA LEU A 259 3.89 -5.23 -11.83
C LEU A 259 5.32 -5.05 -11.26
N PRO A 260 5.53 -4.34 -10.13
CA PRO A 260 6.87 -4.14 -9.56
C PRO A 260 7.64 -5.44 -9.30
N THR A 261 7.02 -6.52 -8.82
CA THR A 261 7.72 -7.80 -8.60
C THR A 261 8.11 -8.52 -9.90
N ARG A 262 7.58 -8.07 -11.05
CA ARG A 262 7.94 -8.59 -12.38
C ARG A 262 8.92 -7.71 -13.13
N THR A 263 9.05 -6.43 -12.75
CA THR A 263 9.92 -5.45 -13.41
C THR A 263 11.16 -5.10 -12.60
N ASP A 264 11.18 -5.39 -11.30
CA ASP A 264 12.34 -5.25 -10.42
C ASP A 264 12.85 -6.63 -10.00
N ILE A 265 14.12 -6.91 -10.27
CA ILE A 265 14.75 -8.20 -10.01
C ILE A 265 14.98 -8.49 -8.51
N ASN A 266 15.02 -7.46 -7.67
CA ASN A 266 15.34 -7.56 -6.26
C ASN A 266 14.10 -7.52 -5.37
N LEU A 267 13.03 -6.83 -5.80
CA LEU A 267 11.88 -6.49 -4.96
C LEU A 267 11.25 -7.70 -4.26
N GLY A 268 10.93 -8.76 -5.01
CA GLY A 268 10.32 -9.97 -4.44
C GLY A 268 11.21 -10.66 -3.42
N ARG A 269 12.53 -10.67 -3.65
CA ARG A 269 13.50 -11.23 -2.69
C ARG A 269 13.58 -10.35 -1.44
N GLN A 270 13.71 -9.03 -1.59
CA GLN A 270 13.79 -8.11 -0.45
C GLN A 270 12.59 -8.25 0.47
N TRP A 271 11.39 -8.29 -0.11
CA TRP A 271 10.15 -8.49 0.63
C TRP A 271 10.10 -9.81 1.43
N LEU A 272 10.41 -10.94 0.80
CA LEU A 272 10.37 -12.24 1.47
C LEU A 272 11.48 -12.38 2.53
N ILE A 273 12.68 -11.87 2.25
CA ILE A 273 13.82 -11.97 3.16
C ILE A 273 13.61 -11.05 4.38
N SER A 274 13.13 -9.82 4.21
CA SER A 274 12.88 -8.93 5.36
C SER A 274 11.80 -9.50 6.29
N MET A 275 10.75 -10.11 5.74
CA MET A 275 9.76 -10.88 6.50
C MET A 275 10.41 -12.04 7.25
N GLY A 276 11.27 -12.80 6.57
CA GLY A 276 11.98 -13.93 7.14
C GLY A 276 12.93 -13.56 8.29
N GLU A 277 13.70 -12.49 8.12
CA GLU A 277 14.64 -11.98 9.12
C GLU A 277 13.91 -11.49 10.37
N ALA A 278 12.80 -10.76 10.22
CA ALA A 278 11.97 -10.37 11.36
C ALA A 278 11.40 -11.58 12.10
N ALA A 279 10.85 -12.55 11.36
CA ALA A 279 10.33 -13.78 11.96
C ALA A 279 11.40 -14.53 12.73
N ASP A 280 12.64 -14.54 12.23
CA ASP A 280 13.74 -15.22 12.92
C ASP A 280 14.14 -14.53 14.23
N LYS A 281 14.20 -13.20 14.23
CA LYS A 281 14.46 -12.38 15.43
C LYS A 281 13.40 -12.59 16.52
N ILE A 282 12.13 -12.75 16.14
CA ILE A 282 11.01 -12.95 17.07
C ILE A 282 10.82 -14.43 17.45
N GLY A 283 11.38 -15.36 16.67
CA GLY A 283 11.15 -16.79 16.87
C GLY A 283 9.79 -17.28 16.38
N LEU A 284 9.18 -16.58 15.42
CA LEU A 284 7.88 -16.91 14.83
C LEU A 284 8.09 -17.76 13.57
N ASN A 285 7.31 -18.82 13.40
CA ASN A 285 7.35 -19.62 12.17
C ASN A 285 6.40 -19.05 11.10
N ILE A 286 6.71 -19.31 9.83
CA ILE A 286 5.96 -18.88 8.65
C ILE A 286 5.48 -20.11 7.87
N GLN A 287 4.23 -20.04 7.42
CA GLN A 287 3.63 -20.92 6.43
C GLN A 287 3.44 -20.16 5.12
N TYR A 288 3.88 -20.72 4.00
CA TYR A 288 3.57 -20.19 2.67
C TYR A 288 2.27 -20.76 2.13
N CYS A 289 1.43 -19.90 1.58
CA CYS A 289 0.19 -20.28 0.90
C CYS A 289 0.12 -19.69 -0.51
N MET A 290 -0.52 -20.41 -1.43
CA MET A 290 -0.55 -20.13 -2.86
C MET A 290 0.84 -19.89 -3.47
N SER A 291 1.84 -20.64 -3.00
CA SER A 291 3.23 -20.45 -3.40
C SER A 291 3.53 -20.98 -4.80
N LEU A 292 4.17 -20.17 -5.63
CA LEU A 292 4.90 -20.63 -6.81
C LEU A 292 6.15 -21.44 -6.42
N PRO A 293 6.68 -22.31 -7.30
CA PRO A 293 7.91 -23.07 -7.02
C PRO A 293 9.10 -22.19 -6.58
N ARG A 294 9.22 -20.97 -7.13
CA ARG A 294 10.26 -20.00 -6.76
C ARG A 294 10.16 -19.50 -5.31
N HIS A 295 8.97 -19.50 -4.71
CA HIS A 295 8.81 -19.12 -3.30
C HIS A 295 9.30 -20.26 -2.40
N ILE A 296 8.97 -21.50 -2.74
CA ILE A 296 9.48 -22.69 -2.05
C ILE A 296 11.01 -22.74 -2.11
N LEU A 297 11.62 -22.50 -3.28
CA LEU A 297 13.08 -22.43 -3.39
C LEU A 297 13.69 -21.29 -2.58
N SER A 298 13.01 -20.14 -2.53
CA SER A 298 13.44 -18.99 -1.71
C SER A 298 13.38 -19.29 -0.21
N ALA A 299 12.51 -20.20 0.23
CA ALA A 299 12.39 -20.60 1.64
C ALA A 299 13.69 -21.23 2.19
N LEU A 300 14.56 -21.77 1.34
CA LEU A 300 15.89 -22.25 1.73
C LEU A 300 16.78 -21.15 2.35
N GLN A 301 16.48 -19.88 2.08
CA GLN A 301 17.16 -18.72 2.68
C GLN A 301 16.44 -18.19 3.94
N ILE A 302 15.29 -18.75 4.30
CA ILE A 302 14.43 -18.24 5.38
C ILE A 302 14.12 -19.40 6.35
N PRO A 303 14.96 -19.63 7.38
CA PRO A 303 14.82 -20.77 8.29
C PRO A 303 13.46 -20.86 9.00
N ARG A 304 12.76 -19.73 9.13
CA ARG A 304 11.42 -19.67 9.74
C ARG A 304 10.29 -20.04 8.81
N VAL A 305 10.51 -20.17 7.50
CA VAL A 305 9.51 -20.82 6.64
C VAL A 305 9.63 -22.31 6.88
N THR A 306 8.71 -22.85 7.68
CA THR A 306 8.78 -24.25 8.16
C THR A 306 7.82 -25.17 7.42
N GLN A 307 6.91 -24.60 6.63
CA GLN A 307 5.85 -25.33 5.94
C GLN A 307 5.27 -24.52 4.77
N ALA A 308 4.63 -25.23 3.85
CA ALA A 308 3.91 -24.63 2.74
C ALA A 308 2.66 -25.43 2.40
N ARG A 309 1.61 -24.74 1.95
CA ARG A 309 0.41 -25.36 1.40
C ARG A 309 0.74 -26.07 0.09
N THR A 310 0.37 -27.34 -0.01
CA THR A 310 0.68 -28.22 -1.16
C THR A 310 -0.56 -28.65 -1.94
N SER A 311 -1.72 -28.13 -1.58
CA SER A 311 -3.01 -28.36 -2.23
C SER A 311 -3.61 -27.04 -2.74
N PRO A 312 -4.64 -27.10 -3.61
CA PRO A 312 -5.58 -25.99 -3.78
C PRO A 312 -6.33 -25.70 -2.48
N ASP A 313 -7.09 -24.60 -2.47
CA ASP A 313 -8.02 -24.30 -1.37
C ASP A 313 -9.10 -25.38 -1.25
N TYR A 314 -9.48 -25.70 -0.01
CA TYR A 314 -10.51 -26.68 0.29
C TYR A 314 -11.86 -26.39 -0.37
N ALA A 315 -12.21 -25.12 -0.56
CA ALA A 315 -13.41 -24.72 -1.28
C ALA A 315 -13.47 -25.27 -2.72
N VAL A 316 -12.32 -25.38 -3.40
CA VAL A 316 -12.23 -25.94 -4.76
C VAL A 316 -12.68 -27.41 -4.78
N HIS A 317 -12.40 -28.15 -3.71
CA HIS A 317 -12.87 -29.53 -3.55
C HIS A 317 -14.39 -29.59 -3.36
N LEU A 318 -14.92 -28.78 -2.45
CA LEU A 318 -16.36 -28.75 -2.17
C LEU A 318 -17.16 -28.32 -3.40
N ASP A 319 -16.59 -27.50 -4.28
CA ASP A 319 -17.17 -27.11 -5.56
C ASP A 319 -17.11 -28.21 -6.64
N GLY A 320 -16.45 -29.35 -6.38
CA GLY A 320 -16.23 -30.41 -7.36
C GLY A 320 -15.25 -30.03 -8.48
N LYS A 321 -14.43 -29.00 -8.27
CA LYS A 321 -13.48 -28.45 -9.26
C LYS A 321 -12.06 -29.00 -9.10
N GLY A 322 -11.80 -29.75 -8.05
CA GLY A 322 -10.49 -30.33 -7.80
C GLY A 322 -10.48 -31.40 -6.71
N GLN A 323 -9.42 -32.20 -6.71
CA GLN A 323 -9.15 -33.18 -5.67
C GLN A 323 -8.10 -32.58 -4.74
N GLN A 324 -8.55 -32.01 -3.63
CA GLN A 324 -7.62 -31.28 -2.74
C GLN A 324 -6.64 -32.25 -2.07
N TRP A 325 -7.09 -33.47 -1.72
CA TRP A 325 -6.27 -34.52 -1.10
C TRP A 325 -5.07 -35.00 -1.93
N THR A 326 -5.02 -34.73 -3.24
CA THR A 326 -3.95 -35.21 -4.12
C THR A 326 -2.68 -34.37 -4.01
N ILE A 327 -1.98 -34.47 -2.89
CA ILE A 327 -0.81 -33.63 -2.58
C ILE A 327 0.54 -34.29 -2.88
N GLY A 328 0.59 -35.51 -3.43
CA GLY A 328 1.80 -36.35 -3.40
C GLY A 328 3.05 -35.76 -4.07
N ILE A 329 2.92 -35.15 -5.25
CA ILE A 329 4.06 -34.52 -5.95
C ILE A 329 4.44 -33.21 -5.28
N SER A 330 3.45 -32.38 -4.93
CA SER A 330 3.69 -31.11 -4.23
C SER A 330 4.35 -31.34 -2.86
N SER A 331 3.97 -32.41 -2.15
CA SER A 331 4.57 -32.83 -0.89
C SER A 331 6.00 -33.31 -1.07
N MET A 332 6.28 -34.06 -2.14
CA MET A 332 7.63 -34.45 -2.51
C MET A 332 8.52 -33.22 -2.74
N PHE A 333 8.01 -32.21 -3.45
CA PHE A 333 8.73 -30.98 -3.71
C PHE A 333 8.97 -30.15 -2.43
N ALA A 334 7.97 -30.02 -1.56
CA ALA A 334 8.12 -29.32 -0.28
C ALA A 334 9.13 -30.04 0.65
N ASP A 335 9.02 -31.37 0.83
CA ASP A 335 9.94 -32.15 1.67
C ASP A 335 11.39 -32.09 1.17
N ALA A 336 11.58 -32.14 -0.16
CA ALA A 336 12.90 -32.01 -0.77
C ALA A 336 13.57 -30.65 -0.47
N ASN A 337 12.78 -29.62 -0.16
CA ASN A 337 13.26 -28.30 0.24
C ASN A 337 13.22 -28.07 1.76
N GLY A 338 13.04 -29.13 2.56
CA GLY A 338 13.02 -29.05 4.02
C GLY A 338 11.75 -28.44 4.62
N LEU A 339 10.69 -28.29 3.82
CA LEU A 339 9.40 -27.76 4.27
C LEU A 339 8.43 -28.91 4.54
N ALA A 340 7.66 -28.77 5.61
CA ALA A 340 6.58 -29.70 5.88
C ALA A 340 5.33 -29.36 5.00
N PRO A 341 4.77 -30.32 4.26
CA PRO A 341 3.55 -30.12 3.48
C PRO A 341 2.31 -29.84 4.34
N PHE A 342 1.55 -28.80 3.98
CA PHE A 342 0.22 -28.52 4.52
C PHE A 342 -0.86 -28.81 3.47
N ARG A 343 -1.80 -29.69 3.82
CA ARG A 343 -2.92 -30.07 2.94
C ARG A 343 -4.07 -29.07 2.94
N ASP A 344 -4.02 -27.96 3.68
CA ASP A 344 -5.18 -27.09 3.90
C ASP A 344 -6.25 -27.69 4.84
N VAL A 345 -7.21 -26.85 5.23
CA VAL A 345 -8.32 -27.17 6.13
C VAL A 345 -9.24 -28.26 5.57
N PHE A 346 -10.04 -28.87 6.45
CA PHE A 346 -11.04 -29.87 6.07
C PHE A 346 -12.24 -29.89 7.01
N TRP A 347 -13.35 -30.47 6.58
CA TRP A 347 -14.48 -30.78 7.44
C TRP A 347 -14.37 -32.19 8.00
N SER A 348 -14.55 -32.34 9.31
CA SER A 348 -14.57 -33.63 9.99
C SER A 348 -15.94 -34.35 9.88
N THR A 349 -17.00 -33.60 9.58
CA THR A 349 -18.34 -34.11 9.26
C THR A 349 -18.71 -33.84 7.80
N SER A 350 -19.69 -34.58 7.26
CA SER A 350 -20.07 -34.40 5.85
C SER A 350 -20.81 -33.08 5.61
N LEU A 351 -21.64 -32.63 6.57
CA LEU A 351 -22.45 -31.42 6.44
C LEU A 351 -22.04 -30.35 7.43
N GLN A 352 -21.83 -29.13 6.92
CA GLN A 352 -21.62 -27.91 7.70
C GLN A 352 -22.74 -26.90 7.41
N PRO A 353 -23.76 -26.81 8.28
CA PRO A 353 -24.88 -25.90 8.06
C PRO A 353 -24.45 -24.44 7.98
N GLY A 354 -25.05 -23.71 7.04
CA GLY A 354 -24.72 -22.29 6.80
C GLY A 354 -23.38 -22.06 6.11
N SER A 355 -22.74 -23.12 5.59
CA SER A 355 -21.50 -22.98 4.83
C SER A 355 -21.66 -22.02 3.63
N PRO A 356 -20.72 -21.08 3.44
CA PRO A 356 -20.80 -20.08 2.38
C PRO A 356 -20.38 -20.60 0.99
N TYR A 357 -19.89 -21.84 0.88
CA TYR A 357 -19.28 -22.33 -0.37
C TYR A 357 -20.31 -22.55 -1.48
N LYS A 358 -21.29 -23.43 -1.25
CA LYS A 358 -22.41 -23.66 -2.17
C LYS A 358 -23.62 -24.27 -1.44
N PRO A 359 -24.84 -24.19 -2.01
CA PRO A 359 -26.00 -24.87 -1.45
C PRO A 359 -25.71 -26.37 -1.30
N ASN A 360 -25.94 -26.91 -0.10
CA ASN A 360 -25.72 -28.33 0.24
C ASN A 360 -24.28 -28.82 -0.06
N ALA A 361 -23.27 -27.98 0.20
CA ALA A 361 -21.88 -28.43 0.18
C ALA A 361 -21.68 -29.61 1.14
N GLU A 362 -20.99 -30.65 0.67
CA GLU A 362 -20.78 -31.89 1.42
C GLU A 362 -19.34 -32.38 1.29
N GLU A 363 -18.75 -32.81 2.41
CA GLU A 363 -17.50 -33.59 2.48
C GLU A 363 -17.81 -35.08 2.57
N VAL A 364 -17.72 -35.78 1.44
CA VAL A 364 -18.12 -37.19 1.34
C VAL A 364 -17.13 -38.17 1.99
N LEU A 365 -15.88 -37.76 2.21
CA LEU A 365 -14.80 -38.64 2.67
C LEU A 365 -13.92 -37.97 3.74
N SER A 366 -14.53 -37.44 4.80
CA SER A 366 -13.80 -36.72 5.87
C SER A 366 -12.67 -37.53 6.52
N GLU A 367 -12.80 -38.85 6.62
CA GLU A 367 -11.74 -39.72 7.13
C GLU A 367 -10.50 -39.73 6.23
N ARG A 368 -10.67 -39.65 4.90
CA ARG A 368 -9.54 -39.51 3.97
C ARG A 368 -8.85 -38.19 4.21
N GLU A 369 -9.60 -37.12 4.43
CA GLU A 369 -9.01 -35.80 4.63
C GLU A 369 -8.21 -35.71 5.92
N ILE A 370 -8.71 -36.32 7.00
CA ILE A 370 -7.98 -36.46 8.26
C ILE A 370 -6.71 -37.30 8.03
N LEU A 371 -6.81 -38.44 7.35
CA LEU A 371 -5.67 -39.32 7.08
C LEU A 371 -4.57 -38.58 6.29
N ILE A 372 -4.93 -37.92 5.18
CA ILE A 372 -3.97 -37.21 4.33
C ILE A 372 -3.37 -36.01 5.08
N ALA A 373 -4.16 -35.21 5.80
CA ALA A 373 -3.63 -34.10 6.60
C ALA A 373 -2.68 -34.58 7.71
N THR A 374 -2.97 -35.72 8.33
CA THR A 374 -2.10 -36.30 9.37
C THR A 374 -0.75 -36.74 8.79
N LEU A 375 -0.82 -37.45 7.66
CA LEU A 375 0.37 -37.97 7.00
C LEU A 375 1.16 -36.89 6.25
N SER A 376 0.64 -35.67 6.09
CA SER A 376 1.36 -34.54 5.46
C SER A 376 2.37 -33.89 6.41
N THR A 377 2.36 -34.23 7.70
CA THR A 377 3.29 -33.83 8.78
C THR A 377 3.13 -32.43 9.37
N ARG A 378 2.36 -31.52 8.76
CA ARG A 378 1.99 -30.20 9.31
C ARG A 378 0.73 -29.59 8.65
N PRO A 379 0.12 -28.60 9.31
CA PRO A 379 -0.85 -28.79 10.39
C PRO A 379 -2.04 -29.68 10.00
N VAL A 380 -2.64 -30.34 10.99
CA VAL A 380 -3.95 -30.99 10.83
C VAL A 380 -5.02 -29.97 11.21
N SER A 381 -5.72 -29.41 10.22
CA SER A 381 -6.54 -28.22 10.41
C SER A 381 -8.04 -28.50 10.18
N PRO A 382 -8.79 -28.95 11.21
CA PRO A 382 -10.25 -29.01 11.11
C PRO A 382 -10.82 -27.59 10.97
N GLY A 383 -11.64 -27.37 9.95
CA GLY A 383 -12.32 -26.12 9.61
C GLY A 383 -13.84 -26.22 9.75
N ASP A 384 -14.31 -27.08 10.65
CA ASP A 384 -15.72 -27.27 10.97
C ASP A 384 -16.32 -26.00 11.60
N ALA A 385 -17.63 -25.80 11.40
CA ALA A 385 -18.40 -24.80 12.12
C ALA A 385 -18.45 -25.13 13.62
N ILE A 386 -18.63 -24.09 14.45
CA ILE A 386 -18.82 -24.24 15.89
C ILE A 386 -19.96 -25.23 16.16
N ASN A 387 -19.71 -26.22 17.02
CA ASN A 387 -20.62 -27.33 17.39
C ASN A 387 -20.85 -28.41 16.30
N TYR A 388 -20.15 -28.37 15.17
CA TYR A 388 -20.25 -29.39 14.09
C TYR A 388 -18.98 -30.24 13.93
N THR A 389 -18.01 -30.06 14.83
CA THR A 389 -16.77 -30.84 14.87
C THR A 389 -17.04 -32.27 15.35
N ASN A 390 -16.62 -33.26 14.56
CA ASN A 390 -16.57 -34.65 14.97
C ASN A 390 -15.23 -34.96 15.66
N ALA A 391 -15.21 -34.77 16.98
CA ALA A 391 -14.03 -35.02 17.80
C ALA A 391 -13.53 -36.47 17.70
N GLN A 392 -14.44 -37.45 17.61
CA GLN A 392 -14.03 -38.87 17.50
C GLN A 392 -13.25 -39.14 16.21
N HIS A 393 -13.62 -38.50 15.10
CA HIS A 393 -12.90 -38.64 13.83
C HIS A 393 -11.54 -37.96 13.89
N ILE A 394 -11.48 -36.73 14.40
CA ILE A 394 -10.21 -35.99 14.53
C ILE A 394 -9.25 -36.74 15.44
N MET A 395 -9.72 -37.25 16.57
CA MET A 395 -8.87 -37.96 17.52
C MET A 395 -8.27 -39.27 16.98
N LYS A 396 -8.69 -39.75 15.79
CA LYS A 396 -8.01 -40.88 15.11
C LYS A 396 -6.58 -40.54 14.70
N CYS A 397 -6.24 -39.26 14.53
CA CYS A 397 -4.87 -38.83 14.25
C CYS A 397 -4.07 -38.47 15.50
N CYS A 398 -4.66 -38.59 16.68
CA CYS A 398 -4.07 -38.14 17.93
C CYS A 398 -3.93 -39.28 18.94
N ARG A 399 -3.02 -39.11 19.88
CA ARG A 399 -3.10 -39.75 21.20
C ARG A 399 -4.22 -39.11 22.03
N GLU A 400 -4.57 -39.76 23.14
CA GLU A 400 -5.58 -39.26 24.09
C GLU A 400 -5.26 -37.86 24.64
N ASP A 401 -3.99 -37.48 24.72
CA ASP A 401 -3.53 -36.15 25.17
C ASP A 401 -3.55 -35.08 24.06
N GLY A 402 -4.05 -35.41 22.88
CA GLY A 402 -4.13 -34.50 21.73
C GLY A 402 -2.83 -34.39 20.94
N LEU A 403 -1.79 -35.18 21.26
CA LEU A 403 -0.57 -35.21 20.45
C LEU A 403 -0.86 -35.87 19.10
N ILE A 404 -0.69 -35.12 18.00
CA ILE A 404 -0.85 -35.62 16.63
C ILE A 404 0.25 -36.66 16.34
N LEU A 405 -0.17 -37.84 15.90
CA LEU A 405 0.68 -38.95 15.49
C LEU A 405 1.01 -38.84 14.00
N LYS A 406 2.16 -38.24 13.70
CA LYS A 406 2.65 -38.03 12.33
C LYS A 406 3.88 -38.88 12.02
N PRO A 407 4.11 -39.24 10.75
CA PRO A 407 5.35 -39.90 10.32
C PRO A 407 6.55 -38.95 10.33
N ASP A 408 7.77 -39.50 10.21
CA ASP A 408 9.00 -38.71 10.10
C ASP A 408 9.17 -38.04 8.74
N ARG A 409 8.59 -38.64 7.70
CA ARG A 409 8.55 -38.10 6.33
C ARG A 409 7.11 -37.95 5.87
N PRO A 410 6.77 -36.85 5.17
CA PRO A 410 5.42 -36.69 4.68
C PRO A 410 5.04 -37.75 3.66
N LEU A 411 3.74 -37.95 3.48
CA LEU A 411 3.23 -38.76 2.39
C LEU A 411 3.66 -38.12 1.05
N THR A 412 4.27 -38.92 0.18
CA THR A 412 4.64 -38.49 -1.16
C THR A 412 4.17 -39.51 -2.18
N MET A 413 3.99 -39.07 -3.43
CA MET A 413 3.78 -40.01 -4.53
C MET A 413 5.02 -40.90 -4.67
N ILE A 414 4.83 -42.18 -5.03
CA ILE A 414 5.98 -43.05 -5.31
C ILE A 414 6.63 -42.70 -6.66
N ASN A 415 7.96 -42.82 -6.75
CA ASN A 415 8.73 -42.49 -7.96
C ASN A 415 8.23 -43.23 -9.21
N ARG A 416 7.70 -44.44 -9.05
CA ARG A 416 7.12 -45.24 -10.14
C ARG A 416 6.01 -44.49 -10.88
N LEU A 417 5.09 -43.85 -10.15
CA LEU A 417 3.98 -43.12 -10.76
C LEU A 417 4.44 -41.85 -11.47
N VAL A 418 5.44 -41.16 -10.93
CA VAL A 418 6.06 -40.00 -11.61
C VAL A 418 6.71 -40.43 -12.93
N SER A 419 7.41 -41.57 -12.93
CA SER A 419 7.98 -42.15 -14.14
C SER A 419 6.89 -42.57 -15.13
N ASP A 420 5.81 -43.19 -14.65
CA ASP A 420 4.69 -43.62 -15.49
C ASP A 420 3.98 -42.41 -16.11
N TRP A 421 3.81 -41.29 -15.40
CA TRP A 421 3.30 -40.04 -15.99
C TRP A 421 4.19 -39.58 -17.14
N ALA A 422 5.51 -39.60 -16.99
CA ALA A 422 6.44 -39.22 -18.05
C ALA A 422 6.36 -40.16 -19.27
N PHE A 423 6.18 -41.47 -19.05
CA PHE A 423 5.98 -42.44 -20.14
C PHE A 423 4.64 -42.30 -20.87
N HIS A 424 3.64 -41.67 -20.24
CA HIS A 424 2.31 -41.47 -20.79
C HIS A 424 2.02 -39.98 -21.05
N ASP A 425 3.02 -39.21 -21.47
CA ASP A 425 2.90 -37.81 -21.88
C ASP A 425 2.18 -36.90 -20.86
N GLY A 426 2.46 -37.12 -19.58
CA GLY A 426 1.89 -36.34 -18.46
C GLY A 426 0.51 -36.79 -18.00
N VAL A 427 -0.05 -37.88 -18.56
CA VAL A 427 -1.34 -38.42 -18.12
C VAL A 427 -1.17 -39.25 -16.84
N SER A 428 -1.91 -38.88 -15.79
CA SER A 428 -1.87 -39.62 -14.53
C SER A 428 -2.39 -41.04 -14.67
N GLN A 429 -1.62 -42.00 -14.14
CA GLN A 429 -1.98 -43.42 -14.10
C GLN A 429 -2.63 -43.83 -12.76
N GLY A 430 -2.97 -42.86 -11.91
CA GLY A 430 -3.53 -43.06 -10.58
C GLY A 430 -2.68 -42.45 -9.47
N GLU A 431 -3.07 -42.74 -8.23
CA GLU A 431 -2.44 -42.20 -7.01
C GLU A 431 -2.01 -43.35 -6.09
N LEU A 432 -0.73 -43.36 -5.72
CA LEU A 432 -0.18 -44.28 -4.73
C LEU A 432 0.89 -43.54 -3.93
N TYR A 433 0.66 -43.46 -2.62
CA TYR A 433 1.50 -42.73 -1.70
C TYR A 433 2.32 -43.65 -0.83
N SER A 434 3.47 -43.15 -0.38
CA SER A 434 4.30 -43.76 0.63
C SER A 434 4.75 -42.72 1.63
N THR A 435 4.99 -43.14 2.86
CA THR A 435 5.53 -42.35 3.96
C THR A 435 6.47 -43.24 4.78
N ARG A 436 7.24 -42.67 5.70
CA ARG A 436 8.22 -43.39 6.50
C ARG A 436 8.24 -42.89 7.94
N THR A 437 8.30 -43.84 8.86
CA THR A 437 8.64 -43.64 10.27
C THR A 437 9.87 -44.47 10.58
N ASN A 438 10.89 -43.86 11.18
CA ASN A 438 12.06 -44.54 11.70
C ASN A 438 11.74 -45.03 13.12
N MET A 439 12.01 -46.31 13.37
CA MET A 439 11.92 -46.91 14.70
C MET A 439 13.25 -46.84 15.44
#